data_AF-A0AAE3IHI5-F1
#
_entry.id   AF-A0AAE3IHI5-F1
#
_cell.length_a   1.000
_cell.length_b   1.000
_cell.length_c   1.000
_cell.angle_alpha   90.00
_cell.angle_beta   90.00
_cell.angle_gamma   90.00
#
_symmetry.space_group_name_H-M   'P 1'
#
loop_
_entity.id
_entity.type
_entity.pdbx_description
1 polymer ?
#
loop_
_entity_poly.entity_id
_entity_poly.type
_entity_poly.pdbx_seq_one_letter_code
_entity_poly.pdbx_strand_id
1 'polypeptide(L)'
;MAYRYKIEIEVDEKKIKTENNFTFDEVCEKIRSIFAKQGIDEDKSSNNVLSFFSNKRDSNELAKFGVAEKDLIDKQNGILVYLKKIIWYDTLHGAESKEDVLEVAKRHNVI
;
A
#
# COMPACT_ATOMS: atom_id res chain seq x y z
N MET A 1 9.46 2.23 15.14
CA MET A 1 9.43 0.79 14.79
C MET A 1 10.68 0.46 13.97
N ALA A 2 11.36 -0.67 14.24
CA ALA A 2 12.35 -1.20 13.30
C ALA A 2 11.62 -2.03 12.24
N TYR A 3 11.73 -1.66 10.96
CA TYR A 3 11.16 -2.38 9.83
C TYR A 3 12.24 -2.63 8.78
N ARG A 4 12.13 -3.74 8.05
CA ARG A 4 12.90 -4.05 6.84
C ARG A 4 12.15 -3.52 5.61
N TYR A 5 10.87 -3.87 5.53
CA TYR A 5 9.93 -3.48 4.49
C TYR A 5 8.74 -2.77 5.13
N LYS A 6 8.29 -1.68 4.54
CA LYS A 6 7.06 -1.01 4.93
C LYS A 6 6.37 -0.45 3.70
N ILE A 7 5.05 -0.57 3.63
CA ILE A 7 4.21 0.14 2.67
C ILE A 7 3.22 1.00 3.45
N GLU A 8 3.13 2.26 3.08
CA GLU A 8 2.10 3.19 3.56
C GLU A 8 1.19 3.59 2.40
N ILE A 9 -0.12 3.51 2.62
CA ILE A 9 -1.12 3.83 1.60
C ILE A 9 -2.01 4.95 2.13
N GLU A 10 -2.00 6.10 1.46
CA GLU A 10 -2.87 7.23 1.77
C GLU A 10 -4.13 7.18 0.89
N VAL A 11 -5.30 7.16 1.53
CA VAL A 11 -6.60 7.11 0.85
C VAL A 11 -7.21 8.51 0.71
N ASP A 12 -7.76 8.83 -0.46
CA ASP A 12 -8.45 10.07 -0.75
C ASP A 12 -9.90 10.06 -0.27
N GLU A 13 -10.09 10.24 1.03
CA GLU A 13 -11.42 10.32 1.65
C GLU A 13 -12.32 11.39 1.01
N LYS A 14 -11.75 12.53 0.56
CA LYS A 14 -12.52 13.62 -0.07
C LYS A 14 -13.06 13.19 -1.43
N LYS A 15 -12.23 12.52 -2.23
CA LYS A 15 -12.64 12.00 -3.54
C LYS A 15 -13.71 10.92 -3.39
N ILE A 16 -13.54 10.00 -2.45
CA ILE A 16 -14.53 8.97 -2.13
C ILE A 16 -15.89 9.60 -1.77
N LYS A 17 -15.90 10.58 -0.87
CA LYS A 17 -17.12 11.31 -0.48
C LYS A 17 -17.79 12.06 -1.65
N THR A 18 -17.01 12.47 -2.64
CA THR A 18 -17.50 13.24 -3.80
C THR A 18 -18.11 12.32 -4.85
N GLU A 19 -17.45 11.21 -5.16
CA GLU A 19 -17.90 10.28 -6.22
C GLU A 19 -18.96 9.29 -5.72
N ASN A 20 -19.00 9.01 -4.41
CA ASN A 20 -20.00 8.16 -3.75
C ASN A 20 -20.17 6.74 -4.35
N ASN A 21 -19.13 6.24 -5.05
CA ASN A 21 -19.09 4.88 -5.60
C ASN A 21 -18.65 3.83 -4.56
N PHE A 22 -17.88 4.26 -3.56
CA PHE A 22 -17.44 3.46 -2.43
C PHE A 22 -17.52 4.31 -1.16
N THR A 23 -17.53 3.64 -0.01
CA THR A 23 -17.26 4.25 1.28
C THR A 23 -15.77 4.18 1.60
N PHE A 24 -15.32 5.05 2.52
CA PHE A 24 -13.93 5.04 2.99
C PHE A 24 -13.54 3.69 3.60
N ASP A 25 -14.44 3.11 4.39
CA ASP A 25 -14.22 1.82 5.04
C ASP A 25 -14.14 0.68 4.02
N GLU A 26 -14.96 0.67 2.98
CA GLU A 26 -14.87 -0.34 1.92
C GLU A 26 -13.54 -0.30 1.17
N VAL A 27 -13.03 0.90 0.88
CA VAL A 27 -11.71 1.05 0.26
C VAL A 27 -10.62 0.53 1.19
N CYS A 28 -10.65 0.92 2.47
CA CYS A 28 -9.68 0.46 3.47
C CYS A 28 -9.72 -1.07 3.66
N GLU A 29 -10.91 -1.67 3.78
CA GLU A 29 -11.08 -3.12 3.94
C GLU A 29 -10.60 -3.89 2.71
N LYS A 30 -10.84 -3.38 1.50
CA LYS A 30 -10.30 -3.99 0.27
C LYS A 30 -8.77 -4.00 0.28
N ILE A 31 -8.14 -2.91 0.71
CA ILE A 31 -6.67 -2.83 0.83
C ILE A 31 -6.19 -3.82 1.89
N ARG A 32 -6.78 -3.82 3.09
CA ARG A 32 -6.45 -4.78 4.16
C ARG A 32 -6.55 -6.23 3.68
N SER A 33 -7.61 -6.56 2.94
CA SER A 33 -7.82 -7.90 2.38
C SER A 33 -6.72 -8.32 1.39
N ILE A 34 -6.17 -7.39 0.62
CA ILE A 34 -5.06 -7.67 -0.31
C ILE A 34 -3.80 -8.06 0.46
N PHE A 35 -3.42 -7.29 1.48
CA PHE A 35 -2.24 -7.56 2.30
C PHE A 35 -2.42 -8.80 3.18
N ALA A 36 -3.61 -9.00 3.76
CA ALA A 36 -3.93 -10.18 4.57
C ALA A 36 -3.83 -11.50 3.77
N LYS A 37 -4.11 -11.50 2.46
CA LYS A 37 -3.88 -12.67 1.59
C LYS A 37 -2.42 -13.09 1.49
N GLN A 38 -1.49 -12.15 1.72
CA GLN A 38 -0.05 -12.41 1.80
C GLN A 38 0.43 -12.64 3.24
N GLY A 39 -0.49 -12.64 4.22
CA GLY A 39 -0.17 -12.76 5.64
C GLY A 39 0.53 -11.52 6.21
N ILE A 40 0.22 -10.33 5.67
CA ILE A 40 0.72 -9.04 6.15
C ILE A 40 -0.45 -8.30 6.81
N ASP A 41 -0.39 -8.15 8.13
CA ASP A 41 -1.40 -7.43 8.88
C ASP A 41 -1.10 -5.92 8.90
N GLU A 42 -2.16 -5.12 8.98
CA GLU A 42 -2.05 -3.66 9.12
C GLU A 42 -1.60 -3.29 10.54
N ASP A 43 -0.66 -2.35 10.62
CA ASP A 43 -0.37 -1.57 11.82
C ASP A 43 -1.34 -0.39 11.91
N LYS A 44 -2.35 -0.49 12.79
CA LYS A 44 -3.43 0.49 12.96
C LYS A 44 -2.97 1.73 13.73
N SER A 45 -1.95 2.41 13.22
CA SER A 45 -1.34 3.57 13.86
C SER A 45 -1.91 4.91 13.36
N SER A 46 -2.70 4.94 12.28
CA SER A 46 -3.28 6.17 11.71
C SER A 46 -4.62 5.91 11.02
N ASN A 47 -5.54 6.87 11.09
CA ASN A 47 -6.90 6.71 10.54
C ASN A 47 -6.96 6.80 9.00
N ASN A 48 -6.07 7.59 8.37
CA ASN A 48 -6.14 7.89 6.94
C ASN A 48 -4.97 7.32 6.14
N VAL A 49 -4.03 6.66 6.82
CA VAL A 49 -2.86 6.00 6.24
C VAL A 49 -2.85 4.58 6.73
N LEU A 50 -3.04 3.63 5.81
CA LEU A 50 -2.92 2.21 6.10
C LEU A 50 -1.44 1.85 6.04
N SER A 51 -0.91 1.29 7.13
CA SER A 51 0.51 0.97 7.25
C SER A 51 0.71 -0.53 7.37
N PHE A 52 1.61 -1.08 6.55
CA PHE A 52 1.94 -2.50 6.55
C PHE A 52 3.45 -2.63 6.64
N PHE A 53 3.98 -3.37 7.61
CA PHE A 53 5.43 -3.50 7.74
C PHE A 53 5.86 -4.89 8.19
N SER A 54 7.10 -5.23 7.85
CA SER A 54 7.77 -6.42 8.35
C SER A 54 9.22 -6.11 8.67
N ASN A 55 9.74 -6.71 9.73
CA ASN A 55 11.16 -6.64 10.09
C ASN A 55 11.97 -7.85 9.60
N LYS A 56 11.32 -8.83 8.98
CA LYS A 56 11.97 -10.03 8.44
C LYS A 56 12.84 -9.66 7.25
N ARG A 57 14.00 -10.30 7.14
CA ARG A 57 15.04 -9.95 6.15
C ARG A 57 15.13 -10.93 4.98
N ASP A 58 14.27 -11.94 4.93
CA ASP A 58 14.31 -12.97 3.90
C ASP A 58 13.61 -12.51 2.60
N SER A 59 14.05 -13.09 1.48
CA SER A 59 13.50 -12.78 0.15
C SER A 59 12.03 -13.17 -0.02
N ASN A 60 11.52 -14.09 0.79
CA ASN A 60 10.11 -14.47 0.76
C ASN A 60 9.23 -13.32 1.30
N GLU A 61 9.72 -12.59 2.31
CA GLU A 61 9.01 -11.41 2.79
C GLU A 61 8.97 -10.28 1.74
N LEU A 62 10.09 -10.04 1.04
CA LEU A 62 10.11 -9.11 -0.10
C LEU A 62 9.07 -9.50 -1.16
N ALA A 63 9.01 -10.80 -1.51
CA ALA A 63 8.07 -11.30 -2.50
C ALA A 63 6.61 -11.08 -2.09
N LYS A 64 6.26 -11.28 -0.81
CA LYS A 64 4.89 -11.01 -0.31
C LYS A 64 4.48 -9.56 -0.46
N PHE A 65 5.37 -8.62 -0.11
CA PHE A 65 5.10 -7.20 -0.27
C PHE A 65 4.93 -6.84 -1.75
N GLY A 66 5.81 -7.35 -2.63
CA GLY A 66 5.71 -7.12 -4.07
C GLY A 66 4.45 -7.72 -4.69
N VAL A 67 4.00 -8.90 -4.23
CA VAL A 67 2.72 -9.49 -4.66
C VAL A 67 1.52 -8.69 -4.16
N ALA A 68 1.54 -8.20 -2.92
CA ALA A 68 0.47 -7.36 -2.38
C ALA A 68 0.36 -6.01 -3.12
N GLU A 69 1.50 -5.37 -3.39
CA GLU A 69 1.59 -4.14 -4.19
C GLU A 69 1.08 -4.38 -5.61
N LYS A 70 1.57 -5.42 -6.29
CA LYS A 70 1.10 -5.81 -7.61
C LYS A 70 -0.40 -6.05 -7.60
N ASP A 71 -0.93 -6.81 -6.64
CA ASP A 71 -2.36 -7.07 -6.52
C ASP A 71 -3.16 -5.77 -6.29
N LEU A 72 -2.62 -4.78 -5.59
CA LEU A 72 -3.25 -3.49 -5.37
C LEU A 72 -3.33 -2.66 -6.66
N ILE A 73 -2.31 -2.74 -7.50
CA ILE A 73 -2.22 -2.04 -8.79
C ILE A 73 -3.04 -2.77 -9.87
N ASP A 74 -2.85 -4.08 -9.99
CA ASP A 74 -3.45 -4.93 -11.03
C ASP A 74 -4.93 -5.22 -10.75
N LYS A 75 -5.36 -5.33 -9.48
CA LYS A 75 -6.79 -5.57 -9.20
C LYS A 75 -7.58 -4.29 -9.37
N GLN A 76 -8.18 -4.21 -10.54
CA GLN A 76 -9.25 -3.32 -11.01
C GLN A 76 -10.54 -3.40 -10.16
N ASN A 77 -10.46 -3.37 -8.84
CA ASN A 77 -11.63 -3.19 -7.99
C ASN A 77 -12.15 -1.73 -8.00
N GLY A 78 -11.66 -0.90 -8.92
CA GLY A 78 -11.97 0.52 -9.02
C GLY A 78 -11.37 1.37 -7.91
N ILE A 79 -10.59 0.80 -6.98
CA ILE A 79 -10.14 1.55 -5.79
C ILE A 79 -8.83 2.31 -5.96
N LEU A 80 -8.01 1.96 -6.95
CA LEU A 80 -6.72 2.61 -7.21
C LEU A 80 -6.88 4.13 -7.41
N VAL A 81 -7.97 4.56 -8.05
CA VAL A 81 -8.27 5.98 -8.29
C VAL A 81 -8.54 6.76 -7.00
N TYR A 82 -8.85 6.08 -5.90
CA TYR A 82 -9.06 6.67 -4.58
C TYR A 82 -7.79 6.68 -3.73
N LEU A 83 -6.64 6.25 -4.27
CA LEU A 83 -5.36 6.30 -3.55
C LEU A 83 -4.59 7.55 -3.95
N LYS A 84 -4.12 8.31 -2.96
CA LYS A 84 -3.26 9.48 -3.20
C LYS A 84 -1.81 9.08 -3.38
N LYS A 85 -1.35 8.17 -2.52
CA LYS A 85 0.06 7.77 -2.41
C LYS A 85 0.16 6.31 -2.01
N ILE A 86 1.18 5.65 -2.56
CA ILE A 86 1.65 4.34 -2.10
C ILE A 86 3.14 4.52 -1.89
N ILE A 87 3.57 4.66 -0.64
CA ILE A 87 4.99 4.82 -0.32
C ILE A 87 5.57 3.47 0.07
N TRP A 88 6.48 2.96 -0.76
CA TRP A 88 7.30 1.81 -0.43
C TRP A 88 8.53 2.26 0.33
N TYR A 89 8.85 1.61 1.43
CA TYR A 89 10.06 1.83 2.21
C TYR A 89 10.87 0.54 2.32
N ASP A 90 12.18 0.65 2.13
CA ASP A 90 13.15 -0.43 2.28
C ASP A 90 14.36 0.09 3.07
N THR A 91 14.71 -0.56 4.18
CA THR A 91 15.86 -0.18 5.03
C THR A 91 17.13 -1.01 4.77
N LEU A 92 17.40 -1.38 3.50
CA LEU A 92 18.47 -2.33 3.19
C LEU A 92 19.81 -1.73 3.59
N HIS A 93 20.60 -2.50 4.34
CA HIS A 93 21.88 -2.04 4.89
C HIS A 93 21.80 -0.86 5.87
N GLY A 94 20.64 -0.60 6.48
CA GLY A 94 20.47 0.41 7.53
C GLY A 94 20.23 1.83 7.02
N ALA A 95 20.18 2.04 5.70
CA ALA A 95 19.73 3.27 5.08
C ALA A 95 18.26 3.12 4.64
N GLU A 96 17.42 4.09 4.97
CA GLU A 96 16.03 4.13 4.49
C GLU A 96 16.00 4.61 3.03
N SER A 97 15.55 3.74 2.14
CA SER A 97 15.06 4.10 0.81
C SER A 97 13.55 4.20 0.86
N LYS A 98 12.97 5.17 0.16
CA LYS A 98 11.52 5.27 -0.04
C LYS A 98 11.15 5.76 -1.43
N GLU A 99 10.04 5.29 -1.95
CA GLU A 99 9.56 5.61 -3.28
C GLU A 99 8.03 5.72 -3.31
N ASP A 100 7.50 6.73 -3.99
CA ASP A 100 6.06 6.80 -4.29
C ASP A 100 5.78 5.99 -5.55
N VAL A 101 5.29 4.78 -5.34
CA VAL A 101 5.00 3.79 -6.39
C VAL A 101 4.00 4.34 -7.40
N LEU A 102 2.99 5.11 -6.95
CA LEU A 102 2.00 5.67 -7.86
C LEU A 102 2.61 6.74 -8.75
N GLU A 103 3.49 7.58 -8.21
CA GLU A 103 4.19 8.60 -8.99
C GLU A 103 5.10 7.97 -10.05
N VAL A 104 5.86 6.93 -9.66
CA VAL A 104 6.73 6.17 -10.57
C VAL A 104 5.92 5.47 -11.66
N ALA A 105 4.85 4.76 -11.29
CA ALA A 105 4.00 4.06 -12.26
C ALA A 105 3.40 5.03 -13.29
N LYS A 106 2.92 6.21 -12.86
CA LYS A 106 2.44 7.27 -13.77
C LYS A 106 3.54 7.81 -14.67
N ARG A 107 4.73 8.09 -14.12
CA ARG A 107 5.88 8.60 -14.89
C ARG A 107 6.31 7.64 -16.00
N HIS A 108 6.15 6.34 -15.77
CA HIS A 108 6.51 5.28 -16.71
C HIS A 108 5.34 4.77 -17.56
N ASN A 109 4.15 5.39 -17.50
CA ASN A 109 2.94 5.00 -18.24
C ASN A 109 2.51 3.54 -18.00
N VAL A 110 2.65 3.05 -16.77
CA VAL A 110 2.23 1.69 -16.37
C VAL A 110 0.78 1.70 -15.86
N ILE A 111 0.27 2.88 -15.46
CA ILE A 111 -1.11 3.16 -15.06
C ILE A 111 -1.57 4.53 -15.59
#